data_AF-A0A8C8ASS4-F1
#
_entry.id   AF-A0A8C8ASS4-F1
#
_cell.length_a   1.000
_cell.length_b   1.000
_cell.length_c   1.000
_cell.angle_alpha   90.00
_cell.angle_beta   90.00
_cell.angle_gamma   90.00
#
_symmetry.space_group_name_H-M   'P 1'
#
loop_
_entity.id
_entity.type
_entity.pdbx_description
1 polymer ?
#
loop_
_entity_poly.entity_id
_entity_poly.type
_entity_poly.pdbx_seq_one_letter_code
_entity_poly.pdbx_strand_id
1 'polypeptide(L)'
;PAGPTALGYRELGPSSYKTQGVVWRRPTELCSCPQFIASGATRTDICQGALGKAQAQKILARVVPKDQSFQDKYAGIFHFQFWQYGEWVDVVVDDRLPTKNGELLFVHSAEGSEFWSALLEKAYAKLNGSYESLSGGTTTEGFEDFTGGIAEWYELQKAPPNLFRIIQKALQKGSLLGCSIDITSAAETEAVTSQKLVKGHAYSVTGAEEVNFRGTMQKLIRIRNPWGEVEWTGKWNDNCPNWSGIDPEVRERLTRRHEDGEFWMAFNDFLRHYSRLEICNLTPDTLASDRYKKWSLLKLDGNWRRGSTAGGCRNYPNTFWTNPQYLIKLEEEDEDPDDPEGGCTFLIGLIQKHRRKQRKMGEDMHTIGFAIYEVPPEFSGQTNIHLSKNFFLTNKAREKSNTFINLREVLNRFKLPAGEYIIVPSTFEPNKNGDFCLRVFSEKNADSTYVAFFRGGSCLSHFLRVQSRKEWWKKNNNIQILLYWFCCYYDQSYLGRHFLLLGCRQMVPQHRLVCGEKKAPESGRRGSPLGRQKCMCLQLWKHADLTPLRSGWKKTQNTCSTE
;
A
#
# COMPACT_ATOMS: atom_id res chain seq x y z
N PRO A 1 15.45 -5.23 16.97
CA PRO A 1 16.11 -6.42 17.55
C PRO A 1 15.04 -7.47 17.89
N ALA A 2 15.40 -8.75 18.00
CA ALA A 2 14.49 -9.78 18.52
C ALA A 2 14.19 -9.47 19.99
N GLY A 3 12.96 -9.04 20.29
CA GLY A 3 12.55 -8.61 21.63
C GLY A 3 11.23 -7.83 21.62
N PRO A 4 10.67 -7.47 22.79
CA PRO A 4 9.31 -6.96 22.90
C PRO A 4 9.05 -5.65 22.13
N THR A 5 10.04 -4.76 22.05
CA THR A 5 9.92 -3.46 21.34
C THR A 5 9.80 -3.58 19.82
N ALA A 6 10.09 -4.76 19.25
CA ALA A 6 9.82 -5.07 17.85
C ALA A 6 8.40 -5.64 17.64
N LEU A 7 7.80 -6.25 18.67
CA LEU A 7 6.39 -6.65 18.65
C LEU A 7 5.51 -5.40 18.72
N GLY A 8 5.78 -4.49 19.66
CA GLY A 8 4.96 -3.30 19.83
C GLY A 8 5.39 -2.37 20.96
N TYR A 9 4.41 -1.56 21.40
CA TYR A 9 4.58 -0.50 22.40
C TYR A 9 3.34 -0.31 23.29
N ARG A 10 2.16 -0.81 22.91
CA ARG A 10 0.93 -0.76 23.72
C ARG A 10 0.25 -2.13 23.76
N GLU A 11 -0.52 -2.49 22.74
CA GLU A 11 -1.27 -3.76 22.68
C GLU A 11 -0.32 -4.96 22.54
N LEU A 12 0.81 -4.78 21.86
CA LEU A 12 1.89 -5.76 21.75
C LEU A 12 3.17 -5.25 22.43
N GLY A 13 3.03 -4.34 23.41
CA GLY A 13 4.13 -3.78 24.18
C GLY A 13 4.70 -4.76 25.23
N PRO A 14 5.83 -4.42 25.88
CA PRO A 14 6.52 -5.31 26.82
C PRO A 14 5.66 -5.81 27.99
N SER A 15 4.74 -4.98 28.47
CA SER A 15 3.84 -5.28 29.60
C SER A 15 2.54 -5.98 29.18
N SER A 16 2.36 -6.29 27.89
CA SER A 16 1.12 -6.89 27.40
C SER A 16 1.07 -8.40 27.69
N TYR A 17 -0.05 -8.86 28.25
CA TYR A 17 -0.33 -10.30 28.42
C TYR A 17 -0.35 -11.05 27.06
N LYS A 18 -0.64 -10.34 25.96
CA LYS A 18 -0.66 -10.91 24.60
C LYS A 18 0.73 -11.40 24.17
N THR A 19 1.78 -10.69 24.58
CA THR A 19 3.19 -10.98 24.22
C THR A 19 3.95 -11.81 25.26
N GLN A 20 3.33 -12.13 26.40
CA GLN A 20 3.93 -13.07 27.36
C GLN A 20 4.13 -14.46 26.74
N GLY A 21 5.28 -15.07 27.01
CA GLY A 21 5.65 -16.39 26.46
C GLY A 21 6.05 -16.39 24.97
N VAL A 22 6.19 -15.23 24.33
CA VAL A 22 6.69 -15.16 22.94
C VAL A 22 8.19 -15.39 22.90
N VAL A 23 8.63 -16.37 22.11
CA VAL A 23 10.03 -16.71 21.87
C VAL A 23 10.37 -16.45 20.41
N TRP A 24 11.55 -15.90 20.13
CA TRP A 24 12.01 -15.66 18.77
C TRP A 24 12.84 -16.86 18.29
N ARG A 25 12.35 -17.57 17.26
CA ARG A 25 12.99 -18.79 16.71
C ARG A 25 13.28 -18.64 15.22
N ARG A 26 14.33 -19.29 14.72
CA ARG A 26 14.59 -19.36 13.27
C ARG A 26 13.79 -20.48 12.60
N PRO A 27 13.48 -20.39 11.29
CA PRO A 27 12.87 -21.49 10.52
C PRO A 27 13.57 -22.84 10.68
N THR A 28 14.90 -22.84 10.79
CA THR A 28 15.75 -24.01 11.05
C THR A 28 15.55 -24.65 12.44
N GLU A 29 14.87 -23.97 13.36
CA GLU A 29 14.50 -24.46 14.70
C GLU A 29 13.02 -24.92 14.76
N LEU A 30 12.27 -24.76 13.65
CA LEU A 30 10.83 -25.02 13.53
C LEU A 30 10.52 -26.13 12.52
N CYS A 31 11.32 -26.23 11.45
CA CYS A 31 11.16 -27.18 10.35
C CYS A 31 12.52 -27.84 10.04
N SER A 32 12.50 -29.12 9.65
CA SER A 32 13.70 -29.86 9.26
C SER A 32 14.26 -29.47 7.89
N CYS A 33 13.43 -28.93 7.00
CA CYS A 33 13.81 -28.53 5.64
C CYS A 33 13.13 -27.20 5.24
N PRO A 34 13.44 -26.08 5.91
CA PRO A 34 12.80 -24.80 5.64
C PRO A 34 13.09 -24.34 4.20
N GLN A 35 12.06 -23.92 3.48
CA GLN A 35 12.11 -23.36 2.14
C GLN A 35 11.84 -21.85 2.20
N PHE A 36 12.55 -21.09 1.36
CA PHE A 36 12.24 -19.67 1.22
C PHE A 36 10.92 -19.51 0.48
N ILE A 37 10.87 -19.99 -0.77
CA ILE A 37 9.66 -20.16 -1.58
C ILE A 37 9.60 -21.61 -2.02
N ALA A 38 8.50 -22.31 -1.73
CA ALA A 38 8.27 -23.68 -2.19
C ALA A 38 7.50 -23.66 -3.53
N SER A 39 7.79 -24.61 -4.43
CA SER A 39 7.04 -24.80 -5.70
C SER A 39 7.06 -23.61 -6.69
N GLY A 40 7.96 -22.64 -6.47
CA GLY A 40 7.94 -21.35 -7.14
C GLY A 40 6.72 -20.51 -6.73
N ALA A 41 6.81 -19.19 -6.87
CA ALA A 41 5.68 -18.31 -6.57
C ALA A 41 4.61 -18.33 -7.69
N THR A 42 4.04 -19.52 -7.94
CA THR A 42 2.80 -19.73 -8.70
C THR A 42 1.59 -19.18 -7.93
N ARG A 43 1.74 -19.04 -6.60
CA ARG A 43 0.84 -18.44 -5.59
C ARG A 43 0.73 -16.89 -5.66
N THR A 44 0.82 -16.27 -6.85
CA THR A 44 0.59 -14.81 -6.99
C THR A 44 -0.89 -14.54 -7.26
N ASP A 45 -1.66 -14.31 -6.21
CA ASP A 45 -3.12 -14.50 -6.22
C ASP A 45 -3.95 -13.32 -6.79
N ILE A 46 -3.34 -12.40 -7.53
CA ILE A 46 -3.90 -11.06 -7.79
C ILE A 46 -4.08 -10.75 -9.30
N CYS A 47 -4.14 -11.76 -10.18
CA CYS A 47 -3.98 -11.50 -11.62
C CYS A 47 -4.70 -12.41 -12.63
N GLN A 48 -5.37 -11.77 -13.60
CA GLN A 48 -6.08 -12.37 -14.73
C GLN A 48 -5.12 -12.93 -15.80
N GLY A 49 -5.25 -14.23 -16.11
CA GLY A 49 -4.62 -14.87 -17.26
C GLY A 49 -3.08 -14.91 -17.23
N ALA A 50 -2.46 -15.35 -18.32
CA ALA A 50 -1.00 -15.48 -18.41
C ALA A 50 -0.27 -14.12 -18.31
N LEU A 51 -0.87 -13.06 -18.86
CA LEU A 51 -0.26 -11.73 -18.91
C LEU A 51 -0.29 -11.05 -17.53
N GLY A 52 -1.42 -11.12 -16.81
CA GLY A 52 -1.49 -10.67 -15.42
C GLY A 52 -0.54 -11.48 -14.53
N LYS A 53 -0.54 -12.82 -14.64
CA LYS A 53 0.36 -13.68 -13.83
C LYS A 53 1.84 -13.30 -14.06
N ALA A 54 2.24 -13.00 -15.29
CA ALA A 54 3.59 -12.49 -15.57
C ALA A 54 3.87 -11.13 -14.90
N GLN A 55 2.89 -10.22 -14.85
CA GLN A 55 3.05 -8.92 -14.20
C GLN A 55 3.11 -9.03 -12.66
N ALA A 56 2.24 -9.83 -12.05
CA ALA A 56 2.31 -10.11 -10.61
C ALA A 56 3.63 -10.80 -10.22
N GLN A 57 4.15 -11.71 -11.05
CA GLN A 57 5.45 -12.33 -10.84
C GLN A 57 6.63 -11.34 -10.97
N LYS A 58 6.53 -10.33 -11.85
CA LYS A 58 7.54 -9.24 -11.92
C LYS A 58 7.50 -8.37 -10.65
N ILE A 59 6.31 -7.98 -10.21
CA ILE A 59 6.11 -7.23 -8.96
C ILE A 59 6.65 -8.03 -7.76
N LEU A 60 6.30 -9.32 -7.67
CA LEU A 60 6.79 -10.17 -6.60
C LEU A 60 8.31 -10.35 -6.67
N ALA A 61 8.90 -10.55 -7.85
CA ALA A 61 10.36 -10.66 -7.99
C ALA A 61 11.09 -9.35 -7.66
N ARG A 62 10.40 -8.20 -7.71
CA ARG A 62 10.93 -6.92 -7.23
C ARG A 62 10.89 -6.83 -5.70
N VAL A 63 9.76 -7.17 -5.09
CA VAL A 63 9.55 -7.09 -3.62
C VAL A 63 10.29 -8.20 -2.87
N VAL A 64 10.33 -9.39 -3.44
CA VAL A 64 10.94 -10.63 -2.93
C VAL A 64 11.98 -11.12 -3.94
N PRO A 65 13.24 -10.64 -3.84
CA PRO A 65 14.34 -11.10 -4.68
C PRO A 65 14.54 -12.62 -4.58
N LYS A 66 14.79 -13.27 -5.73
CA LYS A 66 14.81 -14.74 -5.89
C LYS A 66 16.17 -15.39 -5.53
N ASP A 67 17.18 -14.60 -5.24
CA ASP A 67 18.55 -14.97 -4.90
C ASP A 67 18.72 -15.37 -3.41
N GLN A 68 17.64 -15.81 -2.78
CA GLN A 68 17.55 -16.08 -1.35
C GLN A 68 17.15 -17.53 -1.05
N SER A 69 17.84 -18.18 -0.12
CA SER A 69 17.68 -19.60 0.19
C SER A 69 18.01 -19.90 1.66
N PHE A 70 17.47 -21.01 2.19
CA PHE A 70 17.95 -21.62 3.44
C PHE A 70 19.03 -22.68 3.21
N GLN A 71 19.31 -23.02 1.94
CA GLN A 71 20.22 -24.08 1.52
C GLN A 71 21.50 -23.51 0.90
N ASP A 72 21.40 -22.62 -0.10
CA ASP A 72 22.57 -21.94 -0.68
C ASP A 72 22.92 -20.68 0.13
N LYS A 73 24.21 -20.53 0.49
CA LYS A 73 24.80 -19.35 1.18
C LYS A 73 24.04 -18.85 2.41
N TYR A 74 23.30 -19.72 3.10
CA TYR A 74 22.49 -19.33 4.25
C TYR A 74 23.34 -18.78 5.40
N ALA A 75 23.05 -17.54 5.81
CA ALA A 75 23.63 -16.88 6.98
C ALA A 75 22.56 -16.32 7.94
N GLY A 76 21.32 -16.81 7.85
CA GLY A 76 20.20 -16.34 8.69
C GLY A 76 19.80 -14.88 8.44
N ILE A 77 19.95 -14.42 7.20
CA ILE A 77 19.77 -13.04 6.71
C ILE A 77 19.03 -13.07 5.37
N PHE A 78 18.05 -12.17 5.20
CA PHE A 78 17.18 -12.03 4.04
C PHE A 78 16.91 -10.54 3.77
N HIS A 79 16.43 -10.19 2.58
CA HIS A 79 16.08 -8.82 2.21
C HIS A 79 14.86 -8.74 1.28
N PHE A 80 14.20 -7.58 1.32
CA PHE A 80 12.95 -7.30 0.61
C PHE A 80 12.93 -5.85 0.16
N GLN A 81 12.30 -5.55 -0.97
CA GLN A 81 12.23 -4.18 -1.50
C GLN A 81 10.82 -3.63 -1.35
N PHE A 82 10.71 -2.47 -0.69
CA PHE A 82 9.44 -1.77 -0.51
C PHE A 82 9.54 -0.40 -1.14
N TRP A 83 8.51 0.01 -1.87
CA TRP A 83 8.35 1.39 -2.29
C TRP A 83 7.97 2.23 -1.07
N GLN A 84 8.63 3.37 -0.88
CA GLN A 84 8.36 4.32 0.21
C GLN A 84 8.41 5.73 -0.36
N TYR A 85 7.24 6.38 -0.43
CA TYR A 85 7.13 7.81 -0.79
C TYR A 85 7.86 8.18 -2.10
N GLY A 86 7.77 7.29 -3.11
CA GLY A 86 8.37 7.49 -4.43
C GLY A 86 9.82 7.05 -4.58
N GLU A 87 10.34 6.16 -3.72
CA GLU A 87 11.66 5.53 -3.84
C GLU A 87 11.60 4.06 -3.42
N TRP A 88 12.38 3.18 -4.05
CA TRP A 88 12.50 1.78 -3.63
C TRP A 88 13.57 1.62 -2.54
N VAL A 89 13.19 1.06 -1.40
CA VAL A 89 14.04 0.86 -0.21
C VAL A 89 14.25 -0.62 0.02
N ASP A 90 15.53 -1.04 0.04
CA ASP A 90 15.93 -2.41 0.39
C ASP A 90 15.98 -2.58 1.92
N VAL A 91 15.28 -3.59 2.44
CA VAL A 91 15.10 -3.82 3.88
C VAL A 91 15.58 -5.22 4.25
N VAL A 92 16.81 -5.27 4.75
CA VAL A 92 17.43 -6.48 5.29
C VAL A 92 16.83 -6.86 6.65
N VAL A 93 16.60 -8.15 6.89
CA VAL A 93 16.18 -8.73 8.18
C VAL A 93 16.96 -10.01 8.48
N ASP A 94 17.20 -10.30 9.76
CA ASP A 94 17.50 -11.68 10.18
C ASP A 94 16.23 -12.55 10.10
N ASP A 95 16.36 -13.88 10.18
CA ASP A 95 15.22 -14.80 10.03
C ASP A 95 14.51 -15.21 11.34
N ARG A 96 14.87 -14.65 12.50
CA ARG A 96 14.19 -14.98 13.76
C ARG A 96 12.74 -14.50 13.74
N LEU A 97 11.76 -15.38 13.85
CA LEU A 97 10.34 -15.05 13.82
C LEU A 97 9.70 -15.16 15.22
N PRO A 98 8.70 -14.33 15.55
CA PRO A 98 7.95 -14.45 16.80
C PRO A 98 7.12 -15.74 16.82
N THR A 99 7.34 -16.57 17.84
CA THR A 99 6.62 -17.83 18.05
C THR A 99 5.99 -17.89 19.44
N LYS A 100 4.92 -18.66 19.58
CA LYS A 100 4.33 -19.02 20.87
C LYS A 100 3.90 -20.49 20.80
N ASN A 101 4.26 -21.28 21.82
CA ASN A 101 4.02 -22.73 21.86
C ASN A 101 4.61 -23.52 20.65
N GLY A 102 5.63 -22.98 19.98
CA GLY A 102 6.23 -23.57 18.77
C GLY A 102 5.61 -23.12 17.45
N GLU A 103 4.47 -22.42 17.49
CA GLU A 103 3.77 -21.91 16.30
C GLU A 103 4.13 -20.46 15.99
N LEU A 104 4.09 -20.07 14.72
CA LEU A 104 4.32 -18.68 14.27
C LEU A 104 3.15 -17.78 14.65
N LEU A 105 3.43 -16.67 15.34
CA LEU A 105 2.40 -15.78 15.89
C LEU A 105 1.69 -14.92 14.82
N PHE A 106 2.37 -14.62 13.71
CA PHE A 106 1.89 -13.73 12.67
C PHE A 106 1.78 -14.44 11.30
N VAL A 107 2.23 -13.84 10.20
CA VAL A 107 2.18 -14.46 8.86
C VAL A 107 3.03 -15.74 8.81
N HIS A 108 2.47 -16.79 8.21
CA HIS A 108 3.04 -18.13 8.00
C HIS A 108 2.29 -18.81 6.84
N SER A 109 2.99 -19.65 6.05
CA SER A 109 2.39 -20.50 5.02
C SER A 109 1.65 -21.69 5.65
N ALA A 110 0.67 -22.27 4.95
CA ALA A 110 -0.06 -23.45 5.40
C ALA A 110 0.78 -24.74 5.26
N GLU A 111 1.63 -24.80 4.23
CA GLU A 111 2.67 -25.80 3.97
C GLU A 111 3.62 -26.04 5.16
N GLY A 112 3.70 -25.10 6.12
CA GLY A 112 4.53 -25.17 7.33
C GLY A 112 6.05 -25.07 7.11
N SER A 113 6.52 -25.40 5.90
CA SER A 113 7.93 -25.37 5.49
C SER A 113 8.32 -24.11 4.71
N GLU A 114 7.37 -23.25 4.30
CA GLU A 114 7.63 -22.06 3.49
C GLU A 114 7.58 -20.76 4.33
N PHE A 115 8.63 -19.92 4.23
CA PHE A 115 8.85 -18.79 5.15
C PHE A 115 8.97 -17.39 4.52
N TRP A 116 9.00 -17.23 3.18
CA TRP A 116 9.18 -15.90 2.55
C TRP A 116 8.15 -14.87 3.03
N SER A 117 6.88 -15.26 3.18
CA SER A 117 5.80 -14.34 3.57
C SER A 117 5.92 -13.88 5.02
N ALA A 118 6.36 -14.77 5.92
CA ALA A 118 6.63 -14.46 7.33
C ALA A 118 7.80 -13.45 7.46
N LEU A 119 8.83 -13.63 6.63
CA LEU A 119 10.00 -12.75 6.57
C LEU A 119 9.69 -11.40 5.89
N LEU A 120 8.84 -11.40 4.86
CA LEU A 120 8.33 -10.19 4.22
C LEU A 120 7.53 -9.33 5.21
N GLU A 121 6.61 -9.93 5.99
CA GLU A 121 5.91 -9.22 7.05
C GLU A 121 6.88 -8.67 8.09
N LYS A 122 7.89 -9.45 8.50
CA LYS A 122 8.91 -8.97 9.44
C LYS A 122 9.68 -7.76 8.89
N ALA A 123 10.02 -7.76 7.61
CA ALA A 123 10.71 -6.64 6.96
C ALA A 123 9.79 -5.40 6.87
N TYR A 124 8.52 -5.59 6.54
CA TYR A 124 7.53 -4.51 6.51
C TYR A 124 7.23 -3.94 7.93
N ALA A 125 7.18 -4.81 8.94
CA ALA A 125 7.08 -4.44 10.35
C ALA A 125 8.33 -3.66 10.81
N LYS A 126 9.54 -4.08 10.41
CA LYS A 126 10.79 -3.34 10.67
C LYS A 126 10.76 -1.96 10.02
N LEU A 127 10.31 -1.87 8.77
CA LEU A 127 10.20 -0.61 8.01
C LEU A 127 9.26 0.38 8.71
N ASN A 128 8.14 -0.11 9.25
CA ASN A 128 7.15 0.68 9.99
C ASN A 128 7.49 0.88 11.49
N GLY A 129 8.45 0.11 12.03
CA GLY A 129 9.04 0.25 13.36
C GLY A 129 8.64 -0.81 14.40
N SER A 130 7.56 -1.57 14.18
CA SER A 130 7.13 -2.73 14.98
C SER A 130 5.97 -3.46 14.31
N TYR A 131 5.69 -4.71 14.68
CA TYR A 131 4.50 -5.44 14.23
C TYR A 131 3.19 -4.68 14.57
N GLU A 132 3.07 -4.11 15.78
CA GLU A 132 1.92 -3.28 16.18
C GLU A 132 1.72 -2.04 15.28
N SER A 133 2.78 -1.54 14.63
CA SER A 133 2.69 -0.41 13.70
C SER A 133 2.00 -0.78 12.37
N LEU A 134 1.83 -2.08 12.08
CA LEU A 134 1.07 -2.60 10.94
C LEU A 134 -0.44 -2.67 11.22
N SER A 135 -0.86 -2.61 12.49
CA SER A 135 -2.28 -2.60 12.86
C SER A 135 -2.97 -1.34 12.32
N GLY A 136 -4.16 -1.52 11.75
CA GLY A 136 -4.89 -0.46 11.05
C GLY A 136 -4.18 0.02 9.78
N GLY A 137 -3.59 -0.88 9.00
CA GLY A 137 -3.21 -0.65 7.59
C GLY A 137 -4.36 -1.04 6.65
N THR A 138 -4.62 -0.21 5.64
CA THR A 138 -5.55 -0.54 4.54
C THR A 138 -4.80 -1.26 3.42
N THR A 139 -5.48 -2.14 2.68
CA THR A 139 -4.90 -2.87 1.55
C THR A 139 -4.32 -1.94 0.48
N THR A 140 -4.90 -0.75 0.29
CA THR A 140 -4.32 0.34 -0.51
C THR A 140 -2.89 0.71 -0.12
N GLU A 141 -2.56 0.83 1.18
CA GLU A 141 -1.19 1.13 1.62
C GLU A 141 -0.20 0.01 1.23
N GLY A 142 -0.64 -1.24 1.35
CA GLY A 142 0.15 -2.41 0.95
C GLY A 142 0.37 -2.47 -0.56
N PHE A 143 -0.68 -2.20 -1.35
CA PHE A 143 -0.55 -2.14 -2.80
C PHE A 143 0.50 -1.10 -3.25
N GLU A 144 0.47 0.11 -2.69
CA GLU A 144 1.44 1.15 -3.02
C GLU A 144 2.86 0.74 -2.60
N ASP A 145 3.04 0.24 -1.38
CA ASP A 145 4.37 -0.10 -0.84
C ASP A 145 4.97 -1.35 -1.51
N PHE A 146 4.15 -2.20 -2.16
CA PHE A 146 4.62 -3.38 -2.90
C PHE A 146 4.70 -3.16 -4.42
N THR A 147 4.12 -2.10 -4.98
CA THR A 147 4.11 -1.88 -6.45
C THR A 147 4.71 -0.56 -6.91
N GLY A 148 4.80 0.44 -6.04
CA GLY A 148 5.03 1.83 -6.43
C GLY A 148 3.86 2.50 -7.18
N GLY A 149 2.74 1.78 -7.31
CA GLY A 149 1.53 2.21 -8.00
C GLY A 149 0.66 3.16 -7.19
N ILE A 150 -0.59 3.25 -7.62
CA ILE A 150 -1.56 4.27 -7.24
C ILE A 150 -2.84 3.57 -6.80
N ALA A 151 -3.19 3.61 -5.51
CA ALA A 151 -4.40 2.94 -5.04
C ALA A 151 -5.61 3.90 -4.99
N GLU A 152 -6.55 3.74 -5.92
CA GLU A 152 -7.90 4.32 -5.81
C GLU A 152 -8.89 3.30 -5.22
N TRP A 153 -9.98 3.77 -4.62
CA TRP A 153 -10.98 2.89 -4.01
C TRP A 153 -12.40 3.42 -4.20
N TYR A 154 -13.36 2.50 -4.23
CA TYR A 154 -14.77 2.76 -4.44
C TYR A 154 -15.61 2.12 -3.33
N GLU A 155 -16.49 2.91 -2.72
CA GLU A 155 -17.56 2.41 -1.85
C GLU A 155 -18.67 1.82 -2.74
N LEU A 156 -18.88 0.51 -2.69
CA LEU A 156 -19.73 -0.18 -3.68
C LEU A 156 -21.22 0.16 -3.54
N GLN A 157 -21.66 0.56 -2.34
CA GLN A 157 -23.00 1.09 -2.08
C GLN A 157 -23.25 2.46 -2.74
N LYS A 158 -22.18 3.18 -3.13
CA LYS A 158 -22.21 4.45 -3.85
C LYS A 158 -21.44 4.38 -5.17
N ALA A 159 -21.36 3.18 -5.76
CA ALA A 159 -20.64 2.94 -7.00
C ALA A 159 -21.16 3.84 -8.15
N PRO A 160 -20.27 4.46 -8.95
CA PRO A 160 -20.71 5.20 -10.12
C PRO A 160 -21.28 4.24 -11.19
N PRO A 161 -22.24 4.66 -12.03
CA PRO A 161 -22.88 3.77 -13.02
C PRO A 161 -21.92 3.10 -14.00
N ASN A 162 -20.78 3.73 -14.28
CA ASN A 162 -19.73 3.24 -15.16
C ASN A 162 -18.67 2.35 -14.47
N LEU A 163 -18.83 1.99 -13.17
CA LEU A 163 -17.82 1.24 -12.41
C LEU A 163 -17.38 -0.07 -13.09
N PHE A 164 -18.30 -0.78 -13.74
CA PHE A 164 -17.96 -2.00 -14.48
C PHE A 164 -16.96 -1.75 -15.62
N ARG A 165 -17.13 -0.66 -16.38
CA ARG A 165 -16.19 -0.24 -17.45
C ARG A 165 -14.86 0.22 -16.86
N ILE A 166 -14.85 0.84 -15.67
CA ILE A 166 -13.62 1.18 -14.93
C ILE A 166 -12.85 -0.09 -14.55
N ILE A 167 -13.53 -1.10 -14.00
CA ILE A 167 -12.93 -2.41 -13.66
C ILE A 167 -12.33 -3.07 -14.91
N GLN A 168 -13.08 -3.11 -16.02
CA GLN A 168 -12.59 -3.68 -17.29
C GLN A 168 -11.35 -2.93 -17.81
N LYS A 169 -11.38 -1.60 -17.86
CA LYS A 169 -10.23 -0.78 -18.26
C LYS A 169 -9.02 -1.00 -17.34
N ALA A 170 -9.22 -1.14 -16.03
CA ALA A 170 -8.16 -1.38 -15.06
C ALA A 170 -7.51 -2.77 -15.25
N LEU A 171 -8.32 -3.83 -15.40
CA LEU A 171 -7.83 -5.18 -15.72
C LEU A 171 -7.08 -5.22 -17.05
N GLN A 172 -7.59 -4.53 -18.09
CA GLN A 172 -6.93 -4.39 -19.39
C GLN A 172 -5.62 -3.59 -19.33
N LYS A 173 -5.50 -2.61 -18.42
CA LYS A 173 -4.25 -1.86 -18.15
C LYS A 173 -3.28 -2.62 -17.23
N GLY A 174 -3.64 -3.82 -16.76
CA GLY A 174 -2.81 -4.65 -15.88
C GLY A 174 -2.75 -4.17 -14.42
N SER A 175 -3.69 -3.33 -14.01
CA SER A 175 -3.84 -2.88 -12.62
C SER A 175 -4.16 -4.07 -11.69
N LEU A 176 -3.73 -3.99 -10.43
CA LEU A 176 -4.12 -4.97 -9.41
C LEU A 176 -5.46 -4.54 -8.79
N LEU A 177 -6.43 -5.44 -8.67
CA LEU A 177 -7.73 -5.12 -8.10
C LEU A 177 -8.01 -6.03 -6.89
N GLY A 178 -8.42 -5.42 -5.78
CA GLY A 178 -8.86 -6.11 -4.57
C GLY A 178 -10.27 -5.66 -4.15
N CYS A 179 -10.96 -6.48 -3.38
CA CYS A 179 -12.26 -6.13 -2.80
C CYS A 179 -12.44 -6.73 -1.40
N SER A 180 -13.31 -6.13 -0.59
CA SER A 180 -13.55 -6.58 0.79
C SER A 180 -15.00 -6.41 1.22
N ILE A 181 -15.39 -7.19 2.22
CA ILE A 181 -16.67 -7.08 2.91
C ILE A 181 -16.40 -6.51 4.31
N ASP A 182 -16.98 -5.35 4.62
CA ASP A 182 -16.79 -4.67 5.90
C ASP A 182 -17.46 -5.47 7.05
N ILE A 183 -16.86 -5.40 8.24
CA ILE A 183 -17.36 -6.04 9.47
C ILE A 183 -18.02 -4.99 10.37
N THR A 184 -19.11 -5.36 11.06
CA THR A 184 -19.76 -4.45 12.02
C THR A 184 -19.17 -4.59 13.42
N SER A 185 -18.51 -5.72 13.71
CA SER A 185 -17.82 -5.98 14.97
C SER A 185 -16.55 -6.79 14.75
N ALA A 186 -15.57 -6.67 15.66
CA ALA A 186 -14.32 -7.44 15.59
C ALA A 186 -14.53 -8.97 15.65
N ALA A 187 -15.65 -9.43 16.19
CA ALA A 187 -16.03 -10.84 16.24
C ALA A 187 -16.41 -11.43 14.87
N GLU A 188 -16.70 -10.59 13.86
CA GLU A 188 -16.99 -11.01 12.49
C GLU A 188 -15.73 -11.11 11.60
N THR A 189 -14.54 -10.89 12.14
CA THR A 189 -13.27 -10.99 11.38
C THR A 189 -13.04 -12.43 10.92
N GLU A 190 -12.81 -12.64 9.62
CA GLU A 190 -12.73 -13.97 8.98
C GLU A 190 -14.02 -14.81 9.13
N ALA A 191 -15.17 -14.20 9.43
CA ALA A 191 -16.45 -14.92 9.57
C ALA A 191 -17.08 -15.27 8.21
N VAL A 192 -17.48 -16.54 8.04
CA VAL A 192 -18.07 -17.06 6.81
C VAL A 192 -19.60 -16.84 6.79
N THR A 193 -20.10 -16.27 5.69
CA THR A 193 -21.54 -16.06 5.44
C THR A 193 -22.22 -17.35 4.97
N SER A 194 -23.57 -17.37 4.97
CA SER A 194 -24.37 -18.48 4.44
C SER A 194 -24.10 -18.80 2.96
N GLN A 195 -23.56 -17.84 2.19
CA GLN A 195 -23.19 -18.00 0.78
C GLN A 195 -21.67 -18.20 0.58
N LYS A 196 -20.97 -18.62 1.64
CA LYS A 196 -19.52 -18.91 1.71
C LYS A 196 -18.58 -17.73 1.44
N LEU A 197 -19.07 -16.48 1.37
CA LEU A 197 -18.19 -15.30 1.37
C LEU A 197 -17.68 -15.00 2.78
N VAL A 198 -16.42 -14.56 2.91
CA VAL A 198 -15.73 -14.30 4.17
C VAL A 198 -15.71 -12.79 4.46
N LYS A 199 -16.13 -12.38 5.66
CA LYS A 199 -16.09 -10.97 6.08
C LYS A 199 -14.74 -10.56 6.69
N GLY A 200 -14.39 -9.28 6.57
CA GLY A 200 -13.13 -8.75 7.12
C GLY A 200 -11.90 -9.39 6.49
N HIS A 201 -12.03 -9.78 5.22
CA HIS A 201 -11.03 -10.48 4.43
C HIS A 201 -10.90 -9.81 3.06
N ALA A 202 -9.70 -9.84 2.50
CA ALA A 202 -9.39 -9.25 1.21
C ALA A 202 -9.45 -10.34 0.12
N TYR A 203 -10.21 -10.06 -0.93
CA TYR A 203 -10.34 -10.87 -2.14
C TYR A 203 -9.66 -10.17 -3.32
N SER A 204 -9.27 -10.92 -4.34
CA SER A 204 -8.77 -10.38 -5.62
C SER A 204 -9.88 -10.32 -6.66
N VAL A 205 -9.96 -9.25 -7.46
CA VAL A 205 -10.79 -9.25 -8.68
C VAL A 205 -9.91 -9.67 -9.87
N THR A 206 -10.27 -10.76 -10.53
CA THR A 206 -9.44 -11.41 -11.56
C THR A 206 -10.11 -11.48 -12.94
N GLY A 207 -11.25 -10.81 -13.14
CA GLY A 207 -11.95 -10.76 -14.42
C GLY A 207 -13.23 -9.94 -14.38
N ALA A 208 -13.61 -9.35 -15.50
CA ALA A 208 -14.89 -8.67 -15.70
C ALA A 208 -15.32 -8.77 -17.17
N GLU A 209 -16.39 -9.51 -17.42
CA GLU A 209 -16.81 -9.92 -18.78
C GLU A 209 -18.31 -9.69 -18.95
N GLU A 210 -18.73 -9.31 -20.14
CA GLU A 210 -20.14 -9.26 -20.52
C GLU A 210 -20.47 -10.48 -21.37
N VAL A 211 -21.46 -11.26 -20.95
CA VAL A 211 -21.85 -12.51 -21.64
C VAL A 211 -23.31 -12.45 -22.07
N ASN A 212 -23.61 -12.98 -23.25
CA ASN A 212 -25.00 -13.16 -23.69
C ASN A 212 -25.56 -14.44 -23.05
N PHE A 213 -26.50 -14.28 -22.11
CA PHE A 213 -27.25 -15.38 -21.52
C PHE A 213 -28.67 -15.36 -22.08
N ARG A 214 -28.98 -16.31 -22.98
CA ARG A 214 -30.31 -16.50 -23.56
C ARG A 214 -30.93 -15.22 -24.16
N GLY A 215 -30.13 -14.43 -24.87
CA GLY A 215 -30.55 -13.16 -25.49
C GLY A 215 -30.46 -11.93 -24.58
N THR A 216 -30.08 -12.09 -23.30
CA THR A 216 -29.89 -10.98 -22.36
C THR A 216 -28.41 -10.84 -22.01
N MET A 217 -27.84 -9.64 -22.20
CA MET A 217 -26.48 -9.37 -21.73
C MET A 217 -26.41 -9.38 -20.20
N GLN A 218 -25.41 -10.07 -19.66
CA GLN A 218 -25.14 -10.19 -18.23
C GLN A 218 -23.70 -9.74 -17.95
N LYS A 219 -23.55 -8.83 -16.98
CA LYS A 219 -22.26 -8.39 -16.45
C LYS A 219 -21.79 -9.37 -15.37
N LEU A 220 -20.72 -10.10 -15.63
CA LEU A 220 -20.10 -11.03 -14.69
C LEU A 220 -18.76 -10.49 -14.22
N ILE A 221 -18.45 -10.73 -12.95
CA ILE A 221 -17.17 -10.40 -12.33
C ILE A 221 -16.59 -11.66 -11.71
N ARG A 222 -15.29 -11.88 -11.90
CA ARG A 222 -14.54 -13.01 -11.35
C ARG A 222 -13.75 -12.55 -10.14
N ILE A 223 -13.96 -13.25 -9.04
CA ILE A 223 -13.37 -12.96 -7.74
C ILE A 223 -12.57 -14.19 -7.33
N ARG A 224 -11.42 -14.00 -6.68
CA ARG A 224 -10.64 -15.09 -6.09
C ARG A 224 -10.43 -14.90 -4.61
N ASN A 225 -10.75 -15.95 -3.84
CA ASN A 225 -10.41 -16.10 -2.44
C ASN A 225 -8.91 -16.45 -2.31
N PRO A 226 -8.08 -15.63 -1.63
CA PRO A 226 -6.68 -15.96 -1.37
C PRO A 226 -6.49 -17.17 -0.45
N TRP A 227 -7.52 -17.81 0.09
CA TRP A 227 -7.36 -19.11 0.76
C TRP A 227 -7.15 -20.28 -0.22
N GLY A 228 -7.55 -20.12 -1.50
CA GLY A 228 -7.52 -21.21 -2.48
C GLY A 228 -8.67 -22.22 -2.33
N GLU A 229 -9.61 -21.95 -1.43
CA GLU A 229 -10.78 -22.76 -1.09
C GLU A 229 -11.93 -21.86 -0.63
N VAL A 230 -13.12 -22.43 -0.41
CA VAL A 230 -14.31 -21.74 0.12
C VAL A 230 -14.85 -20.70 -0.86
N GLU A 231 -15.58 -21.23 -1.85
CA GLU A 231 -16.14 -20.47 -2.97
C GLU A 231 -17.62 -20.11 -2.83
N TRP A 232 -18.03 -19.04 -3.54
CA TRP A 232 -19.41 -18.56 -3.63
C TRP A 232 -20.42 -19.64 -4.05
N THR A 233 -21.50 -19.78 -3.30
CA THR A 233 -22.56 -20.78 -3.60
C THR A 233 -23.76 -20.21 -4.37
N GLY A 234 -23.78 -18.90 -4.67
CA GLY A 234 -24.88 -18.25 -5.38
C GLY A 234 -24.84 -18.41 -6.90
N LYS A 235 -25.53 -17.53 -7.63
CA LYS A 235 -25.59 -17.58 -9.11
C LYS A 235 -24.19 -17.39 -9.72
N TRP A 236 -23.94 -18.12 -10.82
CA TRP A 236 -22.68 -18.13 -11.59
C TRP A 236 -21.47 -18.81 -10.93
N ASN A 237 -21.64 -19.49 -9.79
CA ASN A 237 -20.64 -20.46 -9.31
C ASN A 237 -20.35 -21.56 -10.37
N ASP A 238 -19.24 -22.27 -10.21
CA ASP A 238 -18.72 -23.30 -11.13
C ASP A 238 -19.67 -24.45 -11.48
N ASN A 239 -20.57 -24.77 -10.56
CA ASN A 239 -21.57 -25.82 -10.70
C ASN A 239 -22.94 -25.25 -11.12
N CYS A 240 -23.07 -23.94 -11.36
CA CYS A 240 -24.33 -23.29 -11.66
C CYS A 240 -24.89 -23.70 -13.04
N PRO A 241 -26.17 -24.14 -13.14
CA PRO A 241 -26.80 -24.50 -14.41
C PRO A 241 -26.87 -23.36 -15.44
N ASN A 242 -26.72 -22.10 -15.02
CA ASN A 242 -26.72 -20.95 -15.92
C ASN A 242 -25.61 -21.02 -16.99
N TRP A 243 -24.48 -21.67 -16.69
CA TRP A 243 -23.41 -21.88 -17.68
C TRP A 243 -23.86 -22.67 -18.91
N SER A 244 -24.91 -23.49 -18.81
CA SER A 244 -25.50 -24.20 -19.96
C SER A 244 -26.34 -23.30 -20.89
N GLY A 245 -26.58 -22.03 -20.52
CA GLY A 245 -27.22 -21.03 -21.38
C GLY A 245 -26.27 -19.96 -21.93
N ILE A 246 -24.96 -20.17 -21.76
CA ILE A 246 -23.88 -19.40 -22.40
C ILE A 246 -23.37 -20.21 -23.59
N ASP A 247 -22.89 -19.50 -24.61
CA ASP A 247 -22.21 -20.10 -25.76
C ASP A 247 -21.06 -21.04 -25.31
N PRO A 248 -20.88 -22.24 -25.90
CA PRO A 248 -19.86 -23.19 -25.47
C PRO A 248 -18.42 -22.66 -25.50
N GLU A 249 -18.03 -21.87 -26.50
CA GLU A 249 -16.67 -21.33 -26.64
C GLU A 249 -16.41 -20.27 -25.56
N VAL A 250 -17.38 -19.38 -25.35
CA VAL A 250 -17.34 -18.38 -24.27
C VAL A 250 -17.30 -19.07 -22.91
N ARG A 251 -18.09 -20.13 -22.72
CA ARG A 251 -18.12 -20.91 -21.47
C ARG A 251 -16.76 -21.54 -21.17
N GLU A 252 -16.15 -22.25 -22.12
CA GLU A 252 -14.85 -22.90 -21.94
C GLU A 252 -13.73 -21.89 -21.63
N ARG A 253 -13.81 -20.69 -22.22
CA ARG A 253 -12.88 -19.59 -21.93
C ARG A 253 -13.02 -19.05 -20.51
N LEU A 254 -14.23 -19.00 -19.96
CA LEU A 254 -14.53 -18.29 -18.71
C LEU A 254 -14.61 -19.21 -17.47
N THR A 255 -15.25 -20.37 -17.54
CA THR A 255 -15.45 -21.25 -16.38
C THR A 255 -14.54 -22.48 -16.43
N ARG A 256 -13.92 -22.82 -15.29
CA ARG A 256 -13.10 -24.03 -15.11
C ARG A 256 -13.44 -24.60 -13.75
N ARG A 257 -14.05 -25.79 -13.71
CA ARG A 257 -14.52 -26.42 -12.47
C ARG A 257 -13.37 -26.92 -11.60
N HIS A 258 -12.86 -26.06 -10.74
CA HIS A 258 -11.81 -26.37 -9.77
C HIS A 258 -12.12 -25.66 -8.46
N GLU A 259 -11.99 -26.34 -7.31
CA GLU A 259 -11.93 -25.63 -6.04
C GLU A 259 -10.51 -25.03 -5.94
N ASP A 260 -10.34 -23.79 -6.39
CA ASP A 260 -9.08 -23.01 -6.35
C ASP A 260 -9.26 -21.60 -5.75
N GLY A 261 -10.46 -21.35 -5.21
CA GLY A 261 -10.91 -20.11 -4.63
C GLY A 261 -11.46 -19.11 -5.65
N GLU A 262 -11.33 -19.37 -6.96
CA GLU A 262 -11.79 -18.48 -8.03
C GLU A 262 -13.22 -18.79 -8.48
N PHE A 263 -14.10 -17.81 -8.45
CA PHE A 263 -15.50 -17.97 -8.86
C PHE A 263 -16.01 -16.74 -9.62
N TRP A 264 -17.01 -16.96 -10.47
CA TRP A 264 -17.79 -15.88 -11.06
C TRP A 264 -19.03 -15.57 -10.23
N MET A 265 -19.44 -14.30 -10.24
CA MET A 265 -20.74 -13.86 -9.75
C MET A 265 -21.31 -12.78 -10.66
N ALA A 266 -22.63 -12.55 -10.59
CA ALA A 266 -23.23 -11.42 -11.28
C ALA A 266 -22.74 -10.10 -10.65
N PHE A 267 -22.47 -9.07 -11.46
CA PHE A 267 -21.98 -7.78 -10.95
C PHE A 267 -22.96 -7.12 -9.97
N ASN A 268 -24.26 -7.31 -10.15
CA ASN A 268 -25.29 -6.84 -9.21
C ASN A 268 -25.21 -7.57 -7.85
N ASP A 269 -24.78 -8.83 -7.82
CA ASP A 269 -24.55 -9.54 -6.56
C ASP A 269 -23.23 -9.08 -5.92
N PHE A 270 -22.19 -8.80 -6.72
CA PHE A 270 -20.95 -8.20 -6.20
C PHE A 270 -21.22 -6.86 -5.48
N LEU A 271 -21.96 -5.93 -6.10
CA LEU A 271 -22.34 -4.65 -5.48
C LEU A 271 -23.18 -4.79 -4.20
N ARG A 272 -23.92 -5.90 -4.03
CA ARG A 272 -24.74 -6.17 -2.84
C ARG A 272 -23.95 -6.75 -1.68
N HIS A 273 -22.98 -7.63 -1.96
CA HIS A 273 -22.28 -8.40 -0.93
C HIS A 273 -20.95 -7.76 -0.52
N TYR A 274 -20.23 -7.13 -1.44
CA TYR A 274 -18.98 -6.45 -1.16
C TYR A 274 -19.22 -4.99 -0.77
N SER A 275 -18.35 -4.46 0.08
CA SER A 275 -18.43 -3.09 0.61
C SER A 275 -17.49 -2.15 -0.14
N ARG A 276 -16.29 -2.64 -0.49
CA ARG A 276 -15.22 -1.85 -1.10
C ARG A 276 -14.59 -2.59 -2.27
N LEU A 277 -14.19 -1.82 -3.28
CA LEU A 277 -13.26 -2.20 -4.34
C LEU A 277 -12.06 -1.27 -4.25
N GLU A 278 -10.87 -1.82 -4.44
CA GLU A 278 -9.59 -1.11 -4.48
C GLU A 278 -8.89 -1.44 -5.81
N ILE A 279 -8.36 -0.43 -6.48
CA ILE A 279 -7.68 -0.56 -7.77
C ILE A 279 -6.29 0.09 -7.63
N CYS A 280 -5.24 -0.72 -7.71
CA CYS A 280 -3.87 -0.25 -7.79
C CYS A 280 -3.42 -0.16 -9.25
N ASN A 281 -3.41 1.06 -9.78
CA ASN A 281 -2.88 1.36 -11.10
C ASN A 281 -1.35 1.38 -11.05
N LEU A 282 -0.70 0.65 -11.95
CA LEU A 282 0.76 0.50 -11.95
C LEU A 282 1.45 1.66 -12.68
N THR A 283 2.59 2.10 -12.14
CA THR A 283 3.44 3.15 -12.73
C THR A 283 4.33 2.62 -13.86
N PRO A 284 4.87 3.51 -14.72
CA PRO A 284 5.78 3.12 -15.80
C PRO A 284 6.98 2.28 -15.33
N ASP A 285 7.55 2.62 -14.17
CA ASP A 285 8.66 1.91 -13.52
C ASP A 285 8.37 0.42 -13.23
N THR A 286 7.09 0.09 -13.07
CA THR A 286 6.61 -1.25 -12.72
C THR A 286 6.17 -2.03 -13.97
N LEU A 287 5.86 -1.33 -15.07
CA LEU A 287 5.39 -1.86 -16.34
C LEU A 287 6.51 -1.87 -17.40
N ALA A 288 7.44 -2.82 -17.29
CA ALA A 288 8.47 -3.10 -18.29
C ALA A 288 7.92 -3.78 -19.57
N SER A 289 6.77 -3.34 -20.07
CA SER A 289 6.08 -3.88 -21.24
C SER A 289 5.35 -2.75 -21.97
N ASP A 290 5.71 -2.49 -23.22
CA ASP A 290 5.13 -1.42 -24.04
C ASP A 290 3.71 -1.72 -24.55
N ARG A 291 3.11 -2.84 -24.09
CA ARG A 291 1.74 -3.25 -24.44
C ARG A 291 0.62 -2.48 -23.71
N TYR A 292 0.97 -1.63 -22.75
CA TYR A 292 0.00 -0.89 -21.92
C TYR A 292 0.16 0.62 -22.09
N LYS A 293 -0.96 1.37 -22.17
CA LYS A 293 -0.95 2.83 -22.04
C LYS A 293 -0.41 3.19 -20.65
N LYS A 294 0.74 3.87 -20.60
CA LYS A 294 1.46 4.24 -19.37
C LYS A 294 0.89 5.56 -18.83
N TRP A 295 0.61 5.62 -17.52
CA TRP A 295 0.33 6.88 -16.83
C TRP A 295 1.58 7.75 -16.80
N SER A 296 1.48 9.04 -17.14
CA SER A 296 2.54 9.99 -16.80
C SER A 296 2.53 10.20 -15.28
N LEU A 297 3.70 10.27 -14.64
CA LEU A 297 3.86 10.46 -13.19
C LEU A 297 4.69 11.72 -12.92
N LEU A 298 4.07 12.65 -12.19
CA LEU A 298 4.74 13.76 -11.53
C LEU A 298 4.82 13.49 -10.03
N LYS A 299 6.04 13.54 -9.47
CA LYS A 299 6.30 13.43 -8.03
C LYS A 299 6.84 14.76 -7.50
N LEU A 300 6.18 15.31 -6.49
CA LEU A 300 6.49 16.62 -5.89
C LEU A 300 6.54 16.50 -4.36
N ASP A 301 7.71 16.71 -3.76
CA ASP A 301 7.86 16.67 -2.31
C ASP A 301 7.53 18.02 -1.66
N GLY A 302 7.09 17.99 -0.40
CA GLY A 302 6.68 19.18 0.35
C GLY A 302 6.67 18.99 1.86
N ASN A 303 6.52 20.09 2.57
CA ASN A 303 6.47 20.10 4.02
C ASN A 303 5.55 21.20 4.58
N TRP A 304 4.83 20.86 5.63
CA TRP A 304 4.12 21.79 6.50
C TRP A 304 4.98 22.03 7.76
N ARG A 305 5.24 23.30 8.07
CA ARG A 305 6.00 23.74 9.24
C ARG A 305 5.28 24.87 9.96
N ARG A 306 5.13 24.73 11.27
CA ARG A 306 4.48 25.71 12.15
C ARG A 306 5.17 27.08 12.05
N GLY A 307 4.37 28.14 11.88
CA GLY A 307 4.86 29.50 11.71
C GLY A 307 5.29 29.88 10.28
N SER A 308 5.28 28.94 9.33
CA SER A 308 5.54 29.21 7.91
C SER A 308 4.52 28.51 7.01
N THR A 309 4.76 27.26 6.63
CA THR A 309 4.00 26.55 5.58
C THR A 309 2.81 25.74 6.09
N ALA A 310 2.62 25.60 7.41
CA ALA A 310 1.48 24.89 8.00
C ALA A 310 0.20 25.76 8.04
N GLY A 311 -0.34 26.09 6.86
CA GLY A 311 -1.42 27.06 6.68
C GLY A 311 -2.81 26.58 7.10
N GLY A 312 -3.03 25.27 7.23
CA GLY A 312 -4.36 24.68 7.46
C GLY A 312 -5.23 24.70 6.20
N CYS A 313 -6.48 24.21 6.25
CA CYS A 313 -7.36 24.14 5.09
C CYS A 313 -8.06 25.50 4.79
N ARG A 314 -8.87 25.54 3.73
CA ARG A 314 -9.55 26.78 3.25
C ARG A 314 -10.48 27.42 4.29
N ASN A 315 -10.87 26.72 5.36
CA ASN A 315 -11.59 27.26 6.52
C ASN A 315 -10.77 28.29 7.33
N TYR A 316 -9.44 28.31 7.14
CA TYR A 316 -8.51 29.21 7.82
C TYR A 316 -7.92 30.23 6.84
N PRO A 317 -8.71 31.17 6.26
CA PRO A 317 -8.27 32.04 5.16
C PRO A 317 -7.11 32.98 5.51
N ASN A 318 -6.85 33.21 6.80
CA ASN A 318 -5.69 34.01 7.25
C ASN A 318 -4.35 33.32 6.97
N THR A 319 -4.33 31.98 6.93
CA THR A 319 -3.12 31.15 6.84
C THR A 319 -3.14 30.16 5.67
N PHE A 320 -4.30 29.79 5.12
CA PHE A 320 -4.43 28.83 4.01
C PHE A 320 -3.48 29.12 2.83
N TRP A 321 -3.32 30.39 2.49
CA TRP A 321 -2.48 30.84 1.37
C TRP A 321 -0.98 30.57 1.58
N THR A 322 -0.51 30.29 2.81
CA THR A 322 0.91 30.01 3.09
C THR A 322 1.28 28.53 2.96
N ASN A 323 0.32 27.63 2.70
CA ASN A 323 0.64 26.26 2.32
C ASN A 323 1.43 26.25 0.99
N PRO A 324 2.28 25.23 0.74
CA PRO A 324 2.94 25.07 -0.55
C PRO A 324 1.92 25.03 -1.71
N GLN A 325 2.31 25.55 -2.87
CA GLN A 325 1.47 25.65 -4.06
C GLN A 325 2.20 24.97 -5.23
N TYR A 326 1.49 24.21 -6.06
CA TYR A 326 2.08 23.43 -7.14
C TYR A 326 1.31 23.63 -8.45
N LEU A 327 2.01 24.05 -9.51
CA LEU A 327 1.43 24.26 -10.84
C LEU A 327 1.43 22.95 -11.62
N ILE A 328 0.27 22.56 -12.12
CA ILE A 328 0.09 21.51 -13.13
C ILE A 328 -0.43 22.14 -14.43
N LYS A 329 0.00 21.61 -15.56
CA LYS A 329 -0.46 22.00 -16.89
C LYS A 329 -1.06 20.79 -17.59
N LEU A 330 -2.32 20.89 -17.97
CA LEU A 330 -3.04 19.87 -18.72
C LEU A 330 -3.10 20.33 -20.19
N GLU A 331 -2.45 19.60 -21.09
CA GLU A 331 -2.28 20.01 -22.48
C GLU A 331 -3.15 19.21 -23.47
N GLU A 332 -3.17 17.89 -23.34
CA GLU A 332 -3.93 16.98 -24.21
C GLU A 332 -5.14 16.38 -23.49
N GLU A 333 -6.31 16.41 -24.13
CA GLU A 333 -7.52 15.73 -23.66
C GLU A 333 -7.45 14.21 -23.92
N ASP A 334 -8.30 13.45 -23.21
CA ASP A 334 -8.31 11.99 -23.31
C ASP A 334 -8.94 11.51 -24.63
N GLU A 335 -8.29 10.56 -25.30
CA GLU A 335 -8.87 9.83 -26.43
C GLU A 335 -9.82 8.71 -25.93
N ASP A 336 -11.04 9.07 -25.52
CA ASP A 336 -12.15 8.12 -25.29
C ASP A 336 -13.33 8.44 -26.22
N PRO A 337 -13.57 7.64 -27.28
CA PRO A 337 -14.65 7.90 -28.24
C PRO A 337 -16.06 7.75 -27.65
N ASP A 338 -16.18 7.18 -26.44
CA ASP A 338 -17.44 7.02 -25.72
C ASP A 338 -17.65 8.10 -24.62
N ASP A 339 -16.79 9.13 -24.54
CA ASP A 339 -16.90 10.22 -23.55
C ASP A 339 -17.29 11.55 -24.23
N PRO A 340 -18.55 12.01 -24.07
CA PRO A 340 -19.04 13.21 -24.75
C PRO A 340 -18.58 14.53 -24.13
N GLU A 341 -17.96 14.53 -22.94
CA GLU A 341 -17.58 15.76 -22.22
C GLU A 341 -16.11 16.19 -22.44
N GLY A 342 -15.30 15.37 -23.14
CA GLY A 342 -13.90 15.68 -23.45
C GLY A 342 -13.02 15.83 -22.19
N GLY A 343 -11.95 16.61 -22.28
CA GLY A 343 -11.10 16.97 -21.14
C GLY A 343 -10.03 15.93 -20.74
N CYS A 344 -9.16 16.35 -19.83
CA CYS A 344 -7.96 15.63 -19.39
C CYS A 344 -8.20 14.88 -18.08
N THR A 345 -8.07 13.55 -18.06
CA THR A 345 -8.17 12.74 -16.84
C THR A 345 -6.84 12.67 -16.10
N PHE A 346 -6.90 12.98 -14.81
CA PHE A 346 -5.75 12.84 -13.90
C PHE A 346 -6.17 12.41 -12.49
N LEU A 347 -5.23 11.86 -11.73
CA LEU A 347 -5.38 11.50 -10.33
C LEU A 347 -4.37 12.28 -9.51
N ILE A 348 -4.80 12.86 -8.39
CA ILE A 348 -3.92 13.45 -7.39
C ILE A 348 -3.91 12.53 -6.17
N GLY A 349 -2.71 12.10 -5.76
CA GLY A 349 -2.45 11.41 -4.50
C GLY A 349 -1.59 12.26 -3.57
N LEU A 350 -2.10 12.63 -2.40
CA LEU A 350 -1.37 13.37 -1.36
C LEU A 350 -1.04 12.43 -0.20
N ILE A 351 0.22 11.98 -0.12
CA ILE A 351 0.70 11.05 0.92
C ILE A 351 1.49 11.78 2.02
N GLN A 352 1.13 11.55 3.29
CA GLN A 352 1.90 12.04 4.44
C GLN A 352 2.98 11.03 4.88
N LYS A 353 4.21 11.51 5.08
CA LYS A 353 5.39 10.67 5.32
C LYS A 353 5.58 10.33 6.80
N HIS A 354 6.13 9.14 7.05
CA HIS A 354 6.70 8.66 8.32
C HIS A 354 5.77 8.56 9.56
N ARG A 355 4.49 8.94 9.47
CA ARG A 355 3.55 8.98 10.61
C ARG A 355 3.42 7.65 11.39
N ARG A 356 3.46 6.48 10.73
CA ARG A 356 3.38 5.16 11.41
C ARG A 356 4.48 4.94 12.46
N LYS A 357 5.67 5.52 12.26
CA LYS A 357 6.78 5.48 13.23
C LYS A 357 6.51 6.38 14.44
N GLN A 358 5.76 7.46 14.26
CA GLN A 358 5.47 8.47 15.27
C GLN A 358 4.32 8.07 16.22
N ARG A 359 3.56 7.00 15.90
CA ARG A 359 2.57 6.40 16.81
C ARG A 359 3.14 5.96 18.16
N LYS A 360 4.43 5.62 18.22
CA LYS A 360 5.14 5.34 19.49
C LYS A 360 5.24 6.55 20.42
N MET A 361 5.10 7.77 19.88
CA MET A 361 5.09 9.05 20.60
C MET A 361 3.65 9.58 20.82
N GLY A 362 2.61 8.81 20.48
CA GLY A 362 1.21 9.23 20.57
C GLY A 362 0.71 10.06 19.38
N GLU A 363 1.51 10.26 18.33
CA GLU A 363 1.08 10.94 17.11
C GLU A 363 0.50 9.96 16.08
N ASP A 364 -0.67 10.28 15.52
CA ASP A 364 -1.29 9.49 14.43
C ASP A 364 -1.34 10.30 13.11
N MET A 365 -1.95 9.73 12.07
CA MET A 365 -2.18 10.42 10.79
C MET A 365 -2.87 11.79 10.99
N HIS A 366 -2.34 12.83 10.36
CA HIS A 366 -3.05 14.12 10.30
C HIS A 366 -4.26 13.99 9.36
N THR A 367 -5.32 14.73 9.64
CA THR A 367 -6.38 14.95 8.66
C THR A 367 -5.84 15.82 7.54
N ILE A 368 -5.69 15.28 6.33
CA ILE A 368 -5.09 15.95 5.16
C ILE A 368 -6.08 16.04 3.99
N GLY A 369 -5.79 16.94 3.04
CA GLY A 369 -6.56 17.13 1.83
C GLY A 369 -5.96 18.23 0.96
N PHE A 370 -6.57 18.50 -0.19
CA PHE A 370 -6.08 19.51 -1.14
C PHE A 370 -7.23 20.20 -1.88
N ALA A 371 -6.93 21.36 -2.45
CA ALA A 371 -7.82 22.11 -3.33
C ALA A 371 -7.11 22.48 -4.63
N ILE A 372 -7.86 22.52 -5.73
CA ILE A 372 -7.40 22.83 -7.08
C ILE A 372 -8.03 24.15 -7.51
N TYR A 373 -7.21 25.09 -7.96
CA TYR A 373 -7.62 26.40 -8.45
C TYR A 373 -7.15 26.59 -9.89
N GLU A 374 -7.95 27.22 -10.71
CA GLU A 374 -7.57 27.65 -12.06
C GLU A 374 -6.61 28.84 -11.96
N VAL A 375 -5.56 28.87 -12.79
CA VAL A 375 -4.61 30.00 -12.85
C VAL A 375 -5.27 31.17 -13.60
N PRO A 376 -5.32 32.38 -13.02
CA PRO A 376 -5.83 33.54 -13.75
C PRO A 376 -5.04 33.84 -15.03
N PRO A 377 -5.69 34.31 -16.11
CA PRO A 377 -5.02 34.61 -17.38
C PRO A 377 -3.81 35.53 -17.25
N GLU A 378 -3.81 36.48 -16.31
CA GLU A 378 -2.67 37.39 -16.05
C GLU A 378 -1.41 36.68 -15.53
N PHE A 379 -1.51 35.43 -15.06
CA PHE A 379 -0.42 34.61 -14.56
C PHE A 379 -0.11 33.39 -15.44
N SER A 380 -0.80 33.23 -16.57
CA SER A 380 -0.61 32.04 -17.42
C SER A 380 0.80 31.97 -18.02
N GLY A 381 1.37 30.76 -18.08
CA GLY A 381 2.74 30.50 -18.48
C GLY A 381 3.81 30.94 -17.47
N GLN A 382 3.44 31.48 -16.31
CA GLN A 382 4.38 31.89 -15.27
C GLN A 382 4.54 30.80 -14.21
N THR A 383 5.78 30.38 -13.95
CA THR A 383 6.08 29.25 -13.05
C THR A 383 6.49 29.68 -11.63
N ASN A 384 6.69 30.98 -11.39
CA ASN A 384 7.14 31.55 -10.10
C ASN A 384 6.02 32.30 -9.35
N ILE A 385 4.76 31.85 -9.47
CA ILE A 385 3.55 32.54 -9.00
C ILE A 385 3.01 32.04 -7.65
N HIS A 386 3.35 32.70 -6.54
CA HIS A 386 2.74 32.36 -5.25
C HIS A 386 1.44 33.14 -5.02
N LEU A 387 0.29 32.50 -5.21
CA LEU A 387 -1.03 33.13 -5.09
C LEU A 387 -1.25 33.65 -3.66
N SER A 388 -1.75 34.89 -3.57
CA SER A 388 -1.88 35.61 -2.30
C SER A 388 -3.18 35.28 -1.56
N LYS A 389 -3.27 35.72 -0.29
CA LYS A 389 -4.50 35.64 0.51
C LYS A 389 -5.74 36.13 -0.24
N ASN A 390 -5.62 37.25 -0.97
CA ASN A 390 -6.76 37.89 -1.64
C ASN A 390 -7.31 37.01 -2.77
N PHE A 391 -6.43 36.36 -3.54
CA PHE A 391 -6.85 35.42 -4.59
C PHE A 391 -7.77 34.32 -4.02
N PHE A 392 -7.38 33.68 -2.92
CA PHE A 392 -8.18 32.60 -2.33
C PHE A 392 -9.47 33.08 -1.65
N LEU A 393 -9.57 34.38 -1.31
CA LEU A 393 -10.80 34.98 -0.79
C LEU A 393 -11.84 35.23 -1.89
N THR A 394 -11.40 35.67 -3.07
CA THR A 394 -12.28 35.98 -4.20
C THR A 394 -12.60 34.77 -5.08
N ASN A 395 -11.67 33.83 -5.22
CA ASN A 395 -11.81 32.68 -6.11
C ASN A 395 -12.27 31.42 -5.36
N LYS A 396 -13.23 30.71 -5.96
CA LYS A 396 -13.63 29.37 -5.53
C LYS A 396 -12.63 28.35 -6.06
N ALA A 397 -12.44 27.24 -5.34
CA ALA A 397 -11.71 26.11 -5.88
C ALA A 397 -12.51 25.53 -7.07
N ARG A 398 -11.82 25.20 -8.17
CA ARG A 398 -12.41 24.50 -9.31
C ARG A 398 -12.81 23.09 -8.89
N GLU A 399 -11.90 22.42 -8.21
CA GLU A 399 -12.07 21.09 -7.64
C GLU A 399 -11.35 20.94 -6.30
N LYS A 400 -11.63 19.88 -5.56
CA LYS A 400 -11.00 19.60 -4.25
C LYS A 400 -11.03 18.12 -3.92
N SER A 401 -10.18 17.69 -2.99
CA SER A 401 -10.29 16.35 -2.41
C SER A 401 -11.66 16.17 -1.75
N ASN A 402 -12.34 15.04 -2.02
CA ASN A 402 -13.74 14.80 -1.60
C ASN A 402 -13.98 15.10 -0.12
N THR A 403 -13.06 14.65 0.74
CA THR A 403 -13.10 14.84 2.19
C THR A 403 -11.69 15.00 2.73
N PHE A 404 -11.51 15.89 3.71
CA PHE A 404 -10.30 15.92 4.53
C PHE A 404 -10.34 14.74 5.51
N ILE A 405 -9.42 13.78 5.39
CA ILE A 405 -9.45 12.52 6.15
C ILE A 405 -8.07 12.17 6.72
N ASN A 406 -8.05 11.46 7.84
CA ASN A 406 -6.86 11.02 8.57
C ASN A 406 -6.30 9.67 8.05
N LEU A 407 -6.17 9.54 6.73
CA LEU A 407 -5.50 8.40 6.08
C LEU A 407 -4.04 8.73 5.74
N ARG A 408 -3.24 7.69 5.47
CA ARG A 408 -1.85 7.86 4.99
C ARG A 408 -1.80 8.68 3.70
N GLU A 409 -2.76 8.45 2.81
CA GLU A 409 -2.90 9.15 1.54
C GLU A 409 -4.36 9.54 1.29
N VAL A 410 -4.54 10.71 0.69
CA VAL A 410 -5.82 11.15 0.14
C VAL A 410 -5.67 11.22 -1.36
N LEU A 411 -6.45 10.40 -2.05
CA LEU A 411 -6.44 10.30 -3.50
C LEU A 411 -7.81 10.61 -4.07
N ASN A 412 -7.83 11.41 -5.14
CA ASN A 412 -9.02 11.66 -5.95
C ASN A 412 -8.68 11.69 -7.45
N ARG A 413 -9.58 11.15 -8.25
CA ARG A 413 -9.59 11.21 -9.71
C ARG A 413 -10.40 12.42 -10.15
N PHE A 414 -9.88 13.16 -11.12
CA PHE A 414 -10.49 14.36 -11.68
C PHE A 414 -10.46 14.29 -13.21
N LYS A 415 -11.35 15.05 -13.83
CA LYS A 415 -11.33 15.38 -15.25
C LYS A 415 -11.58 16.88 -15.36
N LEU A 416 -10.67 17.61 -15.99
CA LEU A 416 -10.76 19.05 -16.19
C LEU A 416 -10.41 19.40 -17.65
N PRO A 417 -10.88 20.53 -18.19
CA PRO A 417 -10.41 21.05 -19.48
C PRO A 417 -8.90 21.28 -19.48
N ALA A 418 -8.29 21.28 -20.67
CA ALA A 418 -6.91 21.71 -20.86
C ALA A 418 -6.70 23.13 -20.29
N GLY A 419 -5.59 23.34 -19.59
CA GLY A 419 -5.33 24.58 -18.85
C GLY A 419 -4.30 24.45 -17.73
N GLU A 420 -4.08 25.54 -17.00
CA GLU A 420 -3.11 25.64 -15.91
C GLU A 420 -3.84 25.72 -14.55
N TYR A 421 -3.43 24.87 -13.61
CA TYR A 421 -4.07 24.77 -12.30
C TYR A 421 -3.06 24.71 -11.15
N ILE A 422 -3.40 25.34 -10.03
CA ILE A 422 -2.63 25.31 -8.78
C ILE A 422 -3.28 24.35 -7.78
N ILE A 423 -2.51 23.34 -7.37
CA ILE A 423 -2.85 22.43 -6.27
C ILE A 423 -2.29 22.99 -4.96
N VAL A 424 -3.15 23.10 -3.94
CA VAL A 424 -2.77 23.54 -2.58
C VAL A 424 -3.01 22.39 -1.58
N PRO A 425 -2.00 21.55 -1.30
CA PRO A 425 -2.08 20.51 -0.28
C PRO A 425 -1.94 21.08 1.14
N SER A 426 -2.81 20.64 2.05
CA SER A 426 -2.87 21.14 3.42
C SER A 426 -3.31 20.08 4.43
N THR A 427 -2.92 20.28 5.70
CA THR A 427 -3.63 19.67 6.84
C THR A 427 -4.94 20.41 7.08
N PHE A 428 -5.92 19.75 7.71
CA PHE A 428 -7.20 20.40 8.05
C PHE A 428 -6.99 21.60 8.98
N GLU A 429 -6.34 21.38 10.12
CA GLU A 429 -5.97 22.44 11.06
C GLU A 429 -4.62 23.07 10.66
N PRO A 430 -4.41 24.38 10.93
CA PRO A 430 -3.11 25.02 10.78
C PRO A 430 -2.11 24.56 11.85
N ASN A 431 -0.85 24.96 11.70
CA ASN A 431 0.26 24.71 12.65
C ASN A 431 0.63 23.24 12.89
N LYS A 432 0.09 22.28 12.13
CA LYS A 432 0.54 20.88 12.12
C LYS A 432 1.86 20.75 11.35
N ASN A 433 2.86 20.14 11.98
CA ASN A 433 4.10 19.78 11.30
C ASN A 433 3.92 18.45 10.57
N GLY A 434 4.37 18.36 9.33
CA GLY A 434 4.36 17.11 8.57
C GLY A 434 5.15 17.23 7.27
N ASP A 435 5.60 16.10 6.76
CA ASP A 435 6.20 15.99 5.43
C ASP A 435 5.25 15.22 4.52
N PHE A 436 5.19 15.59 3.24
CA PHE A 436 4.30 14.97 2.27
C PHE A 436 4.97 14.78 0.92
N CYS A 437 4.40 13.90 0.12
CA CYS A 437 4.62 13.84 -1.32
C CYS A 437 3.26 14.03 -2.00
N LEU A 438 3.22 14.90 -3.00
CA LEU A 438 2.11 15.08 -3.92
C LEU A 438 2.48 14.32 -5.19
N ARG A 439 1.62 13.39 -5.62
CA ARG A 439 1.75 12.63 -6.85
C ARG A 439 0.62 13.04 -7.78
N VAL A 440 0.93 13.36 -9.02
CA VAL A 440 -0.07 13.65 -10.06
C VAL A 440 0.14 12.66 -11.19
N PHE A 441 -0.94 12.00 -11.60
CA PHE A 441 -0.92 10.97 -12.63
C PHE A 441 -1.93 11.29 -13.72
N SER A 442 -1.48 11.48 -14.96
CA SER A 442 -2.33 11.86 -16.08
C SER A 442 -2.32 10.79 -17.18
N GLU A 443 -3.45 10.62 -17.88
CA GLU A 443 -3.59 9.63 -18.96
C GLU A 443 -2.80 10.04 -20.22
N LYS A 444 -2.73 11.36 -20.47
CA LYS A 444 -1.78 11.98 -21.41
C LYS A 444 -0.59 12.60 -20.66
N ASN A 445 0.43 13.07 -21.38
CA ASN A 445 1.52 13.82 -20.75
C ASN A 445 0.96 15.12 -20.13
N ALA A 446 1.36 15.41 -18.89
CA ALA A 446 1.08 16.66 -18.21
C ALA A 446 2.40 17.23 -17.72
N ASP A 447 2.77 18.40 -18.24
CA ASP A 447 3.93 19.14 -17.77
C ASP A 447 3.60 19.86 -16.45
N SER A 448 4.65 20.16 -15.68
CA SER A 448 4.50 20.84 -14.40
C SER A 448 5.78 21.56 -14.03
N THR A 449 5.64 22.61 -13.22
CA THR A 449 6.79 23.32 -12.66
C THR A 449 6.56 23.57 -11.18
N TYR A 450 7.61 23.37 -10.38
CA TYR A 450 7.56 23.63 -8.94
C TYR A 450 7.52 25.13 -8.67
N VAL A 451 6.45 25.61 -8.03
CA VAL A 451 6.28 27.02 -7.70
C VAL A 451 6.92 27.30 -6.33
N ALA A 452 8.23 27.55 -6.34
CA ALA A 452 9.01 27.73 -5.13
C ALA A 452 8.70 29.04 -4.41
N PHE A 453 8.33 28.97 -3.13
CA PHE A 453 8.39 30.12 -2.23
C PHE A 453 9.73 30.17 -1.48
N PHE A 454 10.64 31.05 -1.92
CA PHE A 454 11.79 31.45 -1.12
C PHE A 454 11.49 32.77 -0.41
N ARG A 455 11.23 32.72 0.91
CA ARG A 455 11.52 33.88 1.78
C ARG A 455 13.00 33.85 2.13
N GLY A 456 13.70 34.95 1.85
CA GLY A 456 15.15 35.04 1.96
C GLY A 456 15.68 34.77 3.38
N GLY A 457 16.84 34.12 3.46
CA GLY A 457 17.53 33.82 4.72
C GLY A 457 18.14 32.42 4.76
N SER A 458 19.41 32.30 4.35
CA SER A 458 20.33 31.18 4.66
C SER A 458 19.83 29.73 4.49
N CYS A 459 19.80 29.22 3.24
CA CYS A 459 20.08 27.79 2.99
C CYS A 459 20.56 27.49 1.54
N LEU A 460 21.43 28.34 0.96
CA LEU A 460 21.91 28.15 -0.42
C LEU A 460 22.91 26.98 -0.60
N SER A 461 23.39 26.37 0.49
CA SER A 461 24.54 25.46 0.49
C SER A 461 24.23 23.99 0.17
N HIS A 462 22.96 23.56 0.25
CA HIS A 462 22.62 22.13 0.05
C HIS A 462 22.20 21.79 -1.38
N PHE A 463 21.47 22.68 -2.07
CA PHE A 463 20.85 22.35 -3.38
C PHE A 463 21.86 22.40 -4.55
N LEU A 464 22.77 23.38 -4.56
CA LEU A 464 23.84 23.50 -5.57
C LEU A 464 24.84 22.32 -5.56
N ARG A 465 24.84 21.51 -4.49
CA ARG A 465 25.71 20.34 -4.33
C ARG A 465 25.20 19.08 -5.05
N VAL A 466 23.96 19.09 -5.53
CA VAL A 466 23.33 17.92 -6.19
C VAL A 466 23.37 18.04 -7.71
N GLN A 467 23.14 19.21 -8.30
CA GLN A 467 23.25 19.40 -9.76
C GLN A 467 24.70 19.30 -10.26
N SER A 468 25.67 19.93 -9.57
CA SER A 468 27.09 19.89 -9.93
C SER A 468 27.70 18.47 -9.98
N ARG A 469 27.11 17.50 -9.25
CA ARG A 469 27.54 16.09 -9.29
C ARG A 469 27.02 15.31 -10.51
N LYS A 470 25.90 15.72 -11.13
CA LYS A 470 25.35 15.04 -12.32
C LYS A 470 26.08 15.42 -13.61
N GLU A 471 26.66 16.62 -13.69
CA GLU A 471 27.39 17.07 -14.89
C GLU A 471 28.85 16.59 -14.92
N TRP A 472 29.49 16.43 -13.75
CA TRP A 472 30.88 15.91 -13.67
C TRP A 472 30.99 14.47 -14.19
N TRP A 473 29.98 13.63 -13.94
CA TRP A 473 29.96 12.22 -14.34
C TRP A 473 29.75 11.96 -15.84
N LYS A 474 29.44 12.99 -16.65
CA LYS A 474 29.23 12.85 -18.09
C LYS A 474 30.46 13.16 -18.95
N LYS A 475 31.61 13.56 -18.36
CA LYS A 475 32.68 14.22 -19.14
C LYS A 475 34.09 13.66 -19.04
N ASN A 476 34.37 12.61 -18.26
CA ASN A 476 35.68 11.94 -18.27
C ASN A 476 35.53 10.43 -18.19
N ASN A 477 35.90 9.77 -19.29
CA ASN A 477 36.16 8.34 -19.36
C ASN A 477 37.66 8.15 -19.66
N ASN A 478 38.21 7.03 -19.21
CA ASN A 478 39.59 6.53 -19.39
C ASN A 478 40.74 7.01 -18.46
N ILE A 479 41.43 5.96 -17.96
CA ILE A 479 42.83 5.84 -17.52
C ILE A 479 43.15 6.08 -16.02
N GLN A 480 43.27 4.93 -15.35
CA GLN A 480 44.25 4.54 -14.31
C GLN A 480 44.15 5.04 -12.83
N ILE A 481 43.83 4.05 -11.98
CA ILE A 481 44.68 3.52 -10.88
C ILE A 481 44.61 4.10 -9.44
N LEU A 482 44.26 3.17 -8.55
CA LEU A 482 44.57 2.97 -7.11
C LEU A 482 44.09 3.93 -6.01
N LEU A 483 43.42 3.30 -5.02
CA LEU A 483 43.61 3.40 -3.56
C LEU A 483 43.81 4.80 -2.93
N TYR A 484 42.80 5.28 -2.18
CA TYR A 484 42.94 5.70 -0.76
C TYR A 484 41.55 6.09 -0.20
N TRP A 485 40.96 5.26 0.68
CA TRP A 485 39.74 5.64 1.41
C TRP A 485 39.67 4.97 2.78
N PHE A 486 40.42 5.51 3.75
CA PHE A 486 40.26 5.25 5.17
C PHE A 486 40.66 6.50 5.98
N CYS A 487 39.95 6.73 7.09
CA CYS A 487 40.18 7.80 8.08
C CYS A 487 40.11 9.26 7.59
N CYS A 488 38.97 9.92 7.87
CA CYS A 488 38.90 11.21 8.59
C CYS A 488 37.44 11.68 8.70
N TYR A 489 36.81 11.54 9.88
CA TYR A 489 35.84 12.51 10.41
C TYR A 489 35.53 12.22 11.90
N TYR A 490 36.53 12.50 12.74
CA TYR A 490 36.38 12.78 14.17
C TYR A 490 37.38 13.92 14.43
N ASP A 491 36.90 15.13 14.74
CA ASP A 491 37.09 15.78 16.05
C ASP A 491 36.79 17.30 16.02
N GLN A 492 36.33 17.79 17.16
CA GLN A 492 36.36 19.15 17.75
C GLN A 492 36.34 20.44 16.92
N SER A 493 35.47 21.35 17.39
CA SER A 493 35.87 22.73 17.74
C SER A 493 35.03 23.23 18.93
N TYR A 494 35.65 23.36 20.11
CA TYR A 494 35.08 23.96 21.32
C TYR A 494 35.75 25.32 21.57
N LEU A 495 34.98 26.38 21.79
CA LEU A 495 35.38 27.69 22.33
C LEU A 495 34.10 28.56 22.42
N GLY A 496 33.67 29.14 23.54
CA GLY A 496 34.15 29.10 24.92
C GLY A 496 33.72 30.37 25.65
N ARG A 497 33.11 30.25 26.85
CA ARG A 497 33.00 31.35 27.85
C ARG A 497 32.59 30.80 29.23
N HIS A 498 33.47 31.01 30.21
CA HIS A 498 33.30 30.88 31.67
C HIS A 498 32.35 31.97 32.24
N PHE A 499 31.97 32.10 33.54
CA PHE A 499 32.23 31.46 34.86
C PHE A 499 30.99 31.84 35.74
N LEU A 500 30.40 31.02 36.61
CA LEU A 500 30.57 30.90 38.09
C LEU A 500 29.35 30.05 38.58
N LEU A 501 29.46 28.92 39.30
CA LEU A 501 29.87 28.65 40.70
C LEU A 501 28.83 28.96 41.80
N LEU A 502 28.69 27.99 42.74
CA LEU A 502 27.81 27.93 43.94
C LEU A 502 26.30 27.68 43.65
N GLY A 503 25.58 26.76 44.28
CA GLY A 503 25.93 25.70 45.24
C GLY A 503 25.16 25.76 46.57
N CYS A 504 23.94 25.19 46.66
CA CYS A 504 23.35 24.80 47.96
C CYS A 504 22.18 23.80 47.90
N ARG A 505 22.33 22.75 48.73
CA ARG A 505 21.37 21.94 49.52
C ARG A 505 19.89 21.76 49.12
N GLN A 506 19.50 20.48 49.14
CA GLN A 506 18.27 19.88 49.73
C GLN A 506 17.07 20.80 50.05
N MET A 507 15.89 20.44 49.54
CA MET A 507 14.68 20.32 50.36
C MET A 507 13.72 19.26 49.79
N VAL A 508 13.16 18.45 50.69
CA VAL A 508 12.03 17.54 50.45
C VAL A 508 10.75 18.28 50.89
N PRO A 509 9.60 18.07 50.23
CA PRO A 509 8.42 17.73 51.03
C PRO A 509 7.77 16.42 50.59
N GLN A 510 7.37 15.64 51.58
CA GLN A 510 6.40 14.57 51.42
C GLN A 510 5.02 15.19 51.18
N HIS A 511 4.17 14.55 50.37
CA HIS A 511 2.74 14.58 50.63
C HIS A 511 2.15 13.19 50.40
N ARG A 512 1.68 12.56 51.49
CA ARG A 512 0.79 11.41 51.43
C ARG A 512 -0.59 11.88 50.98
N LEU A 513 -1.21 11.15 50.07
CA LEU A 513 -2.66 10.95 50.06
C LEU A 513 -2.92 9.46 49.99
N VAL A 514 -3.74 8.99 50.94
CA VAL A 514 -4.22 7.62 51.10
C VAL A 514 -5.74 7.69 51.15
N CYS A 515 -6.40 6.56 50.89
CA CYS A 515 -7.83 6.33 50.74
C CYS A 515 -8.37 6.58 49.31
N GLY A 516 -9.21 5.71 48.74
CA GLY A 516 -9.86 4.53 49.34
C GLY A 516 -10.02 3.34 48.39
N GLU A 517 -10.09 2.15 48.96
CA GLU A 517 -10.41 0.91 48.26
C GLU A 517 -11.85 0.94 47.70
N LYS A 518 -12.04 0.39 46.49
CA LYS A 518 -13.32 -0.21 46.11
C LYS A 518 -13.07 -1.59 45.50
N LYS A 519 -13.39 -2.63 46.27
CA LYS A 519 -13.53 -4.01 45.78
C LYS A 519 -14.85 -4.16 45.02
N ALA A 520 -14.82 -4.76 43.83
CA ALA A 520 -15.85 -5.66 43.26
C ALA A 520 -15.51 -5.96 41.78
N PRO A 521 -15.97 -7.09 41.21
CA PRO A 521 -15.84 -8.45 41.76
C PRO A 521 -15.14 -9.39 40.75
N GLU A 522 -14.71 -10.56 41.22
CA GLU A 522 -14.34 -11.65 40.31
C GLU A 522 -15.56 -12.11 39.50
N SER A 523 -15.42 -12.27 38.19
CA SER A 523 -16.39 -13.02 37.38
C SER A 523 -15.68 -13.83 36.29
N GLY A 524 -16.25 -14.99 36.00
CA GLY A 524 -15.51 -16.10 35.41
C GLY A 524 -15.14 -15.95 33.93
N ARG A 525 -13.95 -16.47 33.62
CA ARG A 525 -13.57 -17.17 32.38
C ARG A 525 -14.56 -17.07 31.21
N ARG A 526 -14.14 -16.38 30.15
CA ARG A 526 -14.27 -16.92 28.79
C ARG A 526 -13.08 -16.43 27.97
N GLY A 527 -12.19 -17.36 27.60
CA GLY A 527 -11.03 -17.04 26.77
C GLY A 527 -11.49 -16.69 25.36
N SER A 528 -11.31 -15.43 24.96
CA SER A 528 -11.47 -15.02 23.57
C SER A 528 -10.34 -15.63 22.74
N PRO A 529 -10.61 -16.45 21.70
CA PRO A 529 -9.57 -16.86 20.76
C PRO A 529 -9.00 -15.64 20.04
N LEU A 530 -7.77 -15.76 19.52
CA LEU A 530 -7.06 -14.63 18.92
C LEU A 530 -7.91 -13.95 17.84
N GLY A 531 -8.31 -12.70 18.10
CA GLY A 531 -8.66 -11.77 17.05
C GLY A 531 -7.42 -11.57 16.17
N ARG A 532 -7.38 -12.29 15.05
CA ARG A 532 -6.27 -12.29 14.08
C ARG A 532 -6.16 -10.90 13.45
N GLN A 533 -5.49 -9.97 14.13
CA GLN A 533 -5.05 -8.68 13.55
C GLN A 533 -3.89 -8.92 12.56
N LYS A 534 -4.16 -9.69 11.51
CA LYS A 534 -3.33 -9.76 10.31
C LYS A 534 -3.43 -8.41 9.60
N CYS A 535 -2.33 -7.90 9.08
CA CYS A 535 -2.39 -6.74 8.20
C CYS A 535 -3.08 -7.16 6.88
N MET A 536 -4.26 -6.59 6.55
CA MET A 536 -5.00 -6.99 5.34
C MET A 536 -4.14 -6.84 4.06
N CYS A 537 -3.23 -5.86 4.05
CA CYS A 537 -2.17 -5.66 3.06
C CYS A 537 -1.46 -6.95 2.61
N LEU A 538 -1.22 -7.86 3.56
CA LEU A 538 -0.45 -9.09 3.36
C LEU A 538 -1.34 -10.33 3.17
N GLN A 539 -2.66 -10.24 3.40
CA GLN A 539 -3.57 -11.38 3.21
C GLN A 539 -3.72 -11.77 1.72
N LEU A 540 -3.66 -10.78 0.80
CA LEU A 540 -3.72 -10.97 -0.66
C LEU A 540 -2.56 -11.80 -1.27
N TRP A 541 -1.56 -12.17 -0.46
CA TRP A 541 -0.29 -12.75 -0.91
C TRP A 541 0.04 -14.09 -0.23
N LYS A 542 -0.87 -14.68 0.55
CA LYS A 542 -0.47 -15.52 1.69
C LYS A 542 -0.81 -17.03 1.64
N HIS A 543 -1.90 -17.46 1.00
CA HIS A 543 -2.48 -18.78 1.32
C HIS A 543 -2.80 -19.65 0.09
N ALA A 544 -2.48 -20.95 0.18
CA ALA A 544 -2.97 -22.01 -0.72
C ALA A 544 -2.59 -23.38 -0.15
N ASP A 545 -3.57 -24.27 -0.01
CA ASP A 545 -3.48 -25.69 0.34
C ASP A 545 -4.89 -26.32 0.12
N LEU A 546 -5.13 -27.62 -0.06
CA LEU A 546 -4.32 -28.85 -0.08
C LEU A 546 -4.83 -29.78 -1.20
N THR A 547 -3.97 -30.55 -1.88
CA THR A 547 -4.19 -32.02 -2.10
C THR A 547 -3.01 -32.71 -2.80
N PRO A 548 -2.60 -33.92 -2.34
CA PRO A 548 -1.52 -34.68 -2.98
C PRO A 548 -2.00 -35.54 -4.17
N LEU A 549 -1.29 -35.45 -5.29
CA LEU A 549 -1.43 -36.37 -6.42
C LEU A 549 -0.99 -37.80 -6.04
N ARG A 550 -1.93 -38.61 -5.54
CA ARG A 550 -1.80 -40.08 -5.57
C ARG A 550 -2.02 -40.59 -6.99
N SER A 551 -1.00 -40.51 -7.84
CA SER A 551 -0.98 -41.23 -9.12
C SER A 551 -0.91 -42.74 -8.83
N GLY A 552 -2.06 -43.41 -8.86
CA GLY A 552 -2.16 -44.85 -8.64
C GLY A 552 -1.40 -45.63 -9.71
N TRP A 553 -0.61 -46.62 -9.28
CA TRP A 553 -0.07 -47.64 -10.16
C TRP A 553 -1.22 -48.37 -10.87
N LYS A 554 -1.36 -48.16 -12.18
CA LYS A 554 -2.06 -49.11 -13.05
C LYS A 554 -1.06 -49.72 -14.02
N LYS A 555 -0.89 -51.05 -13.88
CA LYS A 555 -0.20 -51.88 -14.85
C LYS A 555 -0.88 -51.73 -16.21
N THR A 556 -0.11 -51.36 -17.23
CA THR A 556 -0.39 -51.74 -18.62
C THR A 556 0.72 -52.66 -19.08
N GLN A 557 0.43 -53.97 -19.06
CA GLN A 557 1.17 -54.89 -19.93
C GLN A 557 0.85 -54.50 -21.37
N ASN A 558 1.87 -54.43 -22.22
CA ASN A 558 1.78 -54.85 -23.62
C ASN A 558 3.19 -55.10 -24.16
N THR A 559 3.50 -56.40 -24.29
CA THR A 559 4.21 -57.01 -25.41
C THR A 559 5.11 -56.10 -26.27
N CYS A 560 6.41 -56.19 -26.06
CA CYS A 560 7.39 -56.05 -27.14
C CYS A 560 7.83 -57.45 -27.57
N SER A 561 7.44 -57.85 -28.78
CA SER A 561 8.07 -58.95 -29.50
C SER A 561 9.35 -58.45 -30.19
N THR A 562 10.37 -59.29 -30.17
CA THR A 562 11.67 -59.15 -30.86
C THR A 562 11.56 -58.70 -32.32
N GLU A 563 12.43 -57.77 -32.73
CA GLU A 563 13.76 -58.08 -33.31
C GLU A 563 14.80 -57.05 -32.84
#